data_AF-A0A938SAT7-F1
#
_entry.id   AF-A0A938SAT7-F1
#
_cell.length_a   1.000
_cell.length_b   1.000
_cell.length_c   1.000
_cell.angle_alpha   90.00
_cell.angle_beta   90.00
_cell.angle_gamma   90.00
#
_symmetry.space_group_name_H-M   'P 1'
#
loop_
_entity.id
_entity.type
_entity.pdbx_description
1 polymer ?
#
loop_
_entity_poly.entity_id
_entity_poly.type
_entity_poly.pdbx_seq_one_letter_code
_entity_poly.pdbx_strand_id
1 'polypeptide(L)'
;MGERDILSVCEKLLLAAYALEQDGRQPFSAEDLVVAAWRRFPDTFGLAGHRAEDGRLLYPDSNRVFAEIMGSKGIRKRGFLTKTGNKTYQLTEAGREHSRVLLSDLGMGTVEKAGLPREVERDLRRLFGSRAMEKYRNGRAGDLTFFDACAFWGISPRSSANEFKGRMANLDGILGVARRAIQGKAVTFEHGGDAFGVSDLDELSALHEELLRRFHDEVQVISKRTDERA
;
A
#
# COMPACT_ATOMS: atom_id res chain seq x y z
N MET A 1 28.42 1.65 5.63
CA MET A 1 28.24 2.62 4.54
C MET A 1 26.76 2.98 4.56
N GLY A 2 26.40 4.21 4.96
CA GLY A 2 25.02 4.53 5.33
C GLY A 2 24.10 4.71 4.13
N GLU A 3 22.83 4.29 4.26
CA GLU A 3 21.71 4.36 3.29
C GLU A 3 21.56 5.70 2.52
N ARG A 4 22.18 6.79 2.99
CA ARG A 4 22.05 8.17 2.47
C ARG A 4 22.94 8.50 1.26
N ASP A 5 23.94 7.66 0.96
CA ASP A 5 24.93 7.92 -0.10
C ASP A 5 24.54 7.38 -1.49
N ILE A 6 23.48 6.57 -1.58
CA ILE A 6 23.10 5.90 -2.84
C ILE A 6 22.14 6.77 -3.68
N LEU A 7 21.37 7.65 -3.03
CA LEU A 7 20.40 8.51 -3.71
C LEU A 7 21.01 9.79 -4.28
N SER A 8 20.63 10.11 -5.52
CA SER A 8 20.87 11.41 -6.14
C SER A 8 20.06 12.53 -5.46
N VAL A 9 20.49 13.78 -5.68
CA VAL A 9 19.79 14.97 -5.16
C VAL A 9 18.34 15.03 -5.64
N CYS A 10 18.09 14.69 -6.90
CA CYS A 10 16.75 14.66 -7.48
C CYS A 10 15.86 13.60 -6.79
N GLU A 11 16.37 12.40 -6.54
CA GLU A 11 15.61 11.34 -5.88
C GLU A 11 15.31 11.68 -4.43
N LYS A 12 16.27 12.26 -3.70
CA LYS A 12 16.04 12.77 -2.34
C LYS A 12 14.94 13.83 -2.32
N LEU A 13 14.94 14.74 -3.29
CA LEU A 13 13.90 15.77 -3.41
C LEU A 13 12.54 15.19 -3.77
N LEU A 14 12.52 14.18 -4.64
CA LEU A 14 11.31 13.47 -5.03
C LEU A 14 10.66 12.75 -3.84
N LEU A 15 11.46 12.06 -3.01
CA LEU A 15 10.98 11.43 -1.78
C LEU A 15 10.46 12.42 -0.74
N ALA A 16 11.02 13.64 -0.69
CA ALA A 16 10.51 14.70 0.17
C ALA A 16 9.16 15.24 -0.33
N ALA A 17 8.99 15.41 -1.64
CA ALA A 17 7.72 15.78 -2.25
C ALA A 17 6.64 14.72 -2.04
N TYR A 18 7.00 13.43 -2.15
CA TYR A 18 6.08 12.33 -1.91
C TYR A 18 5.59 12.28 -0.46
N ALA A 19 6.49 12.52 0.51
CA ALA A 19 6.10 12.62 1.92
C ALA A 19 5.10 13.76 2.17
N LEU A 20 5.27 14.93 1.53
CA LEU A 20 4.30 16.02 1.63
C LEU A 20 2.91 15.63 1.11
N GLU A 21 2.82 14.90 -0.01
CA GLU A 21 1.54 14.38 -0.50
C GLU A 21 0.92 13.35 0.47
N GLN A 22 1.72 12.46 1.07
CA GLN A 22 1.24 11.50 2.08
C GLN A 22 0.71 12.19 3.34
N ASP A 23 1.29 13.34 3.70
CA ASP A 23 0.80 14.20 4.80
C ASP A 23 -0.44 15.03 4.40
N GLY A 24 -1.03 14.78 3.22
CA GLY A 24 -2.21 15.47 2.71
C GLY A 24 -1.94 16.88 2.19
N ARG A 25 -0.67 17.28 2.04
CA ARG A 25 -0.30 18.63 1.55
C ARG A 25 -0.18 18.62 0.04
N GLN A 26 -1.32 18.70 -0.66
CA GLN A 26 -1.37 18.86 -2.11
C GLN A 26 -2.36 19.96 -2.53
N PRO A 27 -1.95 20.94 -3.36
CA PRO A 27 -0.58 21.22 -3.80
C PRO A 27 0.29 21.75 -2.65
N PHE A 28 1.62 21.58 -2.73
CA PHE A 28 2.57 22.10 -1.73
C PHE A 28 3.40 23.26 -2.29
N SER A 29 3.86 24.15 -1.40
CA SER A 29 4.74 25.25 -1.79
C SER A 29 6.19 24.80 -1.98
N ALA A 30 6.98 25.61 -2.69
CA ALA A 30 8.41 25.41 -2.81
C ALA A 30 9.10 25.45 -1.44
N GLU A 31 8.63 26.33 -0.56
CA GLU A 31 9.11 26.51 0.80
C GLU A 31 8.79 25.27 1.68
N ASP A 32 7.61 24.66 1.53
CA ASP A 32 7.28 23.37 2.18
C ASP A 32 8.26 22.28 1.74
N LEU A 33 8.55 22.20 0.45
CA LEU A 33 9.48 21.23 -0.10
C LEU A 33 10.92 21.46 0.39
N VAL A 34 11.35 22.72 0.56
CA VAL A 34 12.64 23.07 1.18
C VAL A 34 12.74 22.50 2.59
N VAL A 35 11.72 22.74 3.42
CA VAL A 35 11.70 22.29 4.81
C VAL A 35 11.64 20.76 4.87
N ALA A 36 10.80 20.12 4.07
CA ALA A 36 10.67 18.67 4.01
C ALA A 36 11.97 17.98 3.56
N ALA A 37 12.61 18.51 2.51
CA ALA A 37 13.86 17.97 1.98
C ALA A 37 15.00 18.08 3.00
N TRP A 38 15.14 19.22 3.69
CA TRP A 38 16.15 19.41 4.73
C TRP A 38 15.90 18.54 5.96
N ARG A 39 14.65 18.44 6.44
CA ARG A 39 14.32 17.57 7.58
C ARG A 39 14.67 16.12 7.30
N ARG A 40 14.41 15.65 6.08
CA ARG A 40 14.63 14.25 5.67
C ARG A 40 16.09 13.97 5.30
N PHE A 41 16.78 14.90 4.65
CA PHE A 41 18.16 14.75 4.17
C PHE A 41 19.01 15.99 4.52
N PRO A 42 19.28 16.24 5.81
CA PRO A 42 19.94 17.46 6.28
C PRO A 42 21.35 17.61 5.70
N ASP A 43 22.06 16.50 5.47
CA ASP A 43 23.41 16.50 4.90
C ASP A 43 23.44 16.99 3.45
N THR A 44 22.32 16.86 2.72
CA THR A 44 22.21 17.24 1.30
C THR A 44 21.60 18.63 1.10
N PHE A 45 20.62 18.99 1.94
CA PHE A 45 19.84 20.23 1.81
C PHE A 45 20.02 21.17 3.00
N GLY A 46 21.07 20.99 3.82
CA GLY A 46 21.41 21.90 4.91
C GLY A 46 22.41 22.96 4.47
N LEU A 47 22.27 24.16 5.04
CA LEU A 47 23.13 25.30 4.74
C LEU A 47 24.52 25.10 5.35
N ALA A 48 25.52 24.94 4.50
CA ALA A 48 26.91 24.79 4.91
C ALA A 48 27.38 26.02 5.73
N GLY A 49 28.21 25.78 6.75
CA GLY A 49 28.74 26.83 7.63
C GLY A 49 27.88 27.13 8.86
N HIS A 50 26.63 26.65 8.91
CA HIS A 50 25.76 26.80 10.08
C HIS A 50 25.51 25.45 10.76
N ARG A 51 26.44 25.06 11.63
CA ARG A 51 26.38 23.80 12.38
C ARG A 51 26.15 24.05 13.87
N ALA A 52 25.41 23.16 14.51
CA ALA A 52 25.39 23.05 15.96
C ALA A 52 26.71 22.47 16.48
N GLU A 53 26.91 22.52 17.80
CA GLU A 53 28.09 21.95 18.47
C GLU A 53 28.24 20.45 18.22
N ASP A 54 27.11 19.74 18.00
CA ASP A 54 27.06 18.31 17.66
C ASP A 54 27.34 18.02 16.17
N GLY A 55 27.64 19.05 15.37
CA GLY A 55 27.94 18.94 13.94
C GLY A 55 26.71 18.95 13.02
N ARG A 56 25.48 18.97 13.55
CA ARG A 56 24.25 18.97 12.75
C ARG A 56 24.04 20.30 12.03
N LEU A 57 23.63 20.26 10.75
CA LEU A 57 23.27 21.46 10.00
C LEU A 57 21.95 22.05 10.54
N LEU A 58 21.97 23.34 10.90
CA LEU A 58 20.90 24.01 11.64
C LEU A 58 19.77 24.55 10.76
N TYR A 59 20.06 24.87 9.50
CA TYR A 59 19.14 25.57 8.61
C TYR A 59 19.07 24.90 7.23
N PRO A 60 17.92 24.99 6.54
CA PRO A 60 17.80 24.52 5.17
C PRO A 60 18.54 25.42 4.17
N ASP A 61 19.11 24.82 3.13
CA ASP A 61 19.62 25.49 1.94
C ASP A 61 18.53 25.53 0.85
N SER A 62 17.81 26.65 0.79
CA SER A 62 16.75 26.85 -0.19
C SER A 62 17.28 26.90 -1.63
N ASN A 63 18.49 27.42 -1.84
CA ASN A 63 19.10 27.52 -3.17
C ASN A 63 19.35 26.13 -3.76
N ARG A 64 19.74 25.15 -2.92
CA ARG A 64 19.93 23.76 -3.36
C ARG A 64 18.66 23.15 -3.94
N VAL A 65 17.52 23.39 -3.28
CA VAL A 65 16.21 22.91 -3.74
C VAL A 65 15.73 23.68 -4.97
N PHE A 66 15.84 25.01 -4.97
CA PHE A 66 15.42 25.83 -6.11
C PHE A 66 16.23 25.53 -7.38
N ALA A 67 17.53 25.28 -7.25
CA ALA A 67 18.37 24.85 -8.35
C ALA A 67 17.88 23.52 -8.96
N GLU A 68 17.42 22.57 -8.13
CA GLU A 68 16.90 21.30 -8.61
C GLU A 68 15.47 21.41 -9.18
N ILE A 69 14.65 22.34 -8.70
CA ILE A 69 13.32 22.61 -9.27
C ILE A 69 13.43 23.31 -10.64
N MET A 70 14.36 24.28 -10.77
CA MET A 70 14.46 25.17 -11.94
C MET A 70 15.56 24.77 -12.94
N GLY A 71 16.48 23.90 -12.54
CA GLY A 71 17.67 23.54 -13.33
C GLY A 71 17.39 22.73 -14.59
N SER A 72 18.40 22.64 -15.45
CA SER A 72 18.32 21.97 -16.76
C SER A 72 18.15 20.45 -16.70
N LYS A 73 18.49 19.82 -15.57
CA LYS A 73 18.27 18.38 -15.26
C LYS A 73 17.28 18.15 -14.11
N GLY A 74 16.56 19.20 -13.73
CA GLY A 74 15.75 19.25 -12.53
C GLY A 74 14.54 18.33 -12.53
N ILE A 75 14.02 18.08 -11.34
CA ILE A 75 12.86 17.21 -11.05
C ILE A 75 11.62 17.53 -11.92
N ARG A 76 11.42 18.80 -12.31
CA ARG A 76 10.34 19.21 -13.23
C ARG A 76 10.59 18.81 -14.67
N LYS A 77 11.82 18.97 -15.17
CA LYS A 77 12.18 18.59 -16.55
C LYS A 77 12.17 17.09 -16.76
N ARG A 78 12.36 16.30 -15.69
CA ARG A 78 12.15 14.86 -15.68
C ARG A 78 10.68 14.45 -15.64
N GLY A 79 9.76 15.41 -15.60
CA GLY A 79 8.32 15.17 -15.61
C GLY A 79 7.74 14.68 -14.29
N PHE A 80 8.49 14.73 -13.18
CA PHE A 80 8.04 14.21 -11.89
C PHE A 80 7.25 15.23 -11.05
N LEU A 81 7.49 16.52 -11.27
CA LEU A 81 6.72 17.61 -10.65
C LEU A 81 6.08 18.50 -11.71
N THR A 82 4.83 18.87 -11.47
CA THR A 82 4.14 19.92 -12.23
C THR A 82 3.97 21.17 -11.38
N LYS A 83 3.98 22.35 -12.02
CA LYS A 83 3.73 23.63 -11.36
C LYS A 83 2.25 23.95 -11.49
N THR A 84 1.54 24.08 -10.38
CA THR A 84 0.09 24.28 -10.33
C THR A 84 -0.31 25.73 -10.04
N GLY A 85 0.63 26.57 -9.62
CA GLY A 85 0.39 27.99 -9.32
C GLY A 85 1.68 28.74 -9.00
N ASN A 86 1.57 29.90 -8.34
CA ASN A 86 2.75 30.68 -7.96
C ASN A 86 3.53 29.96 -6.86
N LYS A 87 4.73 29.48 -7.20
CA LYS A 87 5.60 28.65 -6.33
C LYS A 87 4.93 27.39 -5.74
N THR A 88 3.83 26.92 -6.31
CA THR A 88 3.15 25.69 -5.88
C THR A 88 3.34 24.57 -6.88
N TYR A 89 3.50 23.37 -6.35
CA TYR A 89 3.84 22.16 -7.10
C TYR A 89 3.01 20.96 -6.62
N GLN A 90 2.95 19.95 -7.48
CA GLN A 90 2.35 18.66 -7.18
C GLN A 90 3.12 17.56 -7.91
N LEU A 91 3.15 16.34 -7.35
CA LEU A 91 3.69 15.20 -8.08
C LEU A 91 2.80 14.88 -9.27
N THR A 92 3.45 14.55 -10.38
CA THR A 92 2.78 13.86 -11.48
C THR A 92 2.64 12.38 -11.13
N GLU A 93 1.84 11.66 -11.90
CA GLU A 93 1.74 10.20 -11.74
C GLU A 93 3.09 9.50 -11.88
N ALA A 94 3.91 9.94 -12.85
CA ALA A 94 5.27 9.44 -13.02
C ALA A 94 6.16 9.73 -11.79
N GLY A 95 6.00 10.88 -11.15
CA GLY A 95 6.71 11.23 -9.92
C GLY A 95 6.29 10.35 -8.74
N ARG A 96 5.00 10.04 -8.60
CA ARG A 96 4.51 9.13 -7.56
C ARG A 96 5.03 7.72 -7.76
N GLU A 97 4.91 7.18 -8.97
CA GLU A 97 5.35 5.83 -9.27
C GLU A 97 6.86 5.67 -9.04
N HIS A 98 7.66 6.63 -9.54
CA HIS A 98 9.09 6.60 -9.32
C HIS A 98 9.45 6.71 -7.82
N SER A 99 8.70 7.48 -7.04
CA SER A 99 8.87 7.55 -5.58
C SER A 99 8.59 6.21 -4.91
N ARG A 100 7.54 5.49 -5.32
CA ARG A 100 7.20 4.16 -4.79
C ARG A 100 8.30 3.14 -5.11
N VAL A 101 8.80 3.14 -6.34
CA VAL A 101 9.92 2.28 -6.75
C VAL A 101 11.17 2.59 -5.93
N LEU A 102 11.56 3.86 -5.80
CA LEU A 102 12.73 4.26 -4.99
C LEU A 102 12.59 3.85 -3.52
N LEU A 103 11.40 4.01 -2.93
CA LEU A 103 11.14 3.57 -1.56
C LEU A 103 11.24 2.05 -1.43
N SER A 104 10.74 1.31 -2.42
CA SER A 104 10.87 -0.15 -2.48
C SER A 104 12.34 -0.59 -2.60
N ASP A 105 13.10 0.02 -3.52
CA ASP A 105 14.51 -0.31 -3.79
C ASP A 105 15.42 0.00 -2.60
N LEU A 106 15.09 1.05 -1.84
CA LEU A 106 15.80 1.40 -0.61
C LEU A 106 15.34 0.61 0.63
N GLY A 107 14.32 -0.25 0.50
CA GLY A 107 13.67 -0.88 1.66
C GLY A 107 13.03 0.12 2.65
N MET A 108 12.83 1.38 2.21
CA MET A 108 12.30 2.48 3.01
C MET A 108 10.81 2.75 2.78
N GLY A 109 10.18 2.05 1.84
CA GLY A 109 8.75 1.76 1.94
C GLY A 109 8.63 0.74 3.06
N THR A 110 7.92 1.05 4.14
CA THR A 110 7.63 0.13 5.25
C THR A 110 6.71 -0.99 4.77
N VAL A 111 7.26 -1.82 3.91
CA VAL A 111 6.63 -2.92 3.21
C VAL A 111 7.64 -4.03 3.32
N GLU A 112 7.67 -4.67 4.49
CA GLU A 112 8.46 -5.86 4.68
C GLU A 112 7.88 -6.96 3.77
N LYS A 113 8.72 -7.80 3.18
CA LYS A 113 8.23 -8.99 2.48
C LYS A 113 7.45 -9.81 3.50
N ALA A 114 6.19 -10.09 3.20
CA ALA A 114 5.39 -10.92 4.06
C ALA A 114 6.07 -12.30 4.13
N GLY A 115 6.54 -12.73 5.31
CA GLY A 115 7.09 -14.07 5.53
C GLY A 115 6.00 -15.15 5.47
N LEU A 116 5.17 -15.11 4.42
CA LEU A 116 4.00 -15.96 4.24
C LEU A 116 4.38 -17.24 3.51
N PRO A 117 3.80 -18.38 3.90
CA PRO A 117 3.85 -19.56 3.06
C PRO A 117 3.28 -19.26 1.67
N ARG A 118 3.90 -19.77 0.61
CA ARG A 118 3.49 -19.55 -0.80
C ARG A 118 2.02 -19.85 -1.07
N GLU A 119 1.48 -20.87 -0.39
CA GLU A 119 0.07 -21.24 -0.49
C GLU A 119 -0.87 -20.16 0.07
N VAL A 120 -0.52 -19.57 1.22
CA VAL A 120 -1.26 -18.48 1.86
C VAL A 120 -1.21 -17.23 1.00
N GLU A 121 -0.03 -16.90 0.45
CA GLU A 121 0.13 -15.78 -0.50
C GLU A 121 -0.78 -15.94 -1.73
N ARG A 122 -0.76 -17.12 -2.37
CA ARG A 122 -1.60 -17.40 -3.53
C ARG A 122 -3.09 -17.23 -3.21
N ASP A 123 -3.52 -17.74 -2.07
CA ASP A 123 -4.93 -17.70 -1.69
C ASP A 123 -5.38 -16.28 -1.31
N LEU A 124 -4.53 -15.48 -0.64
CA LEU A 124 -4.79 -14.07 -0.38
C LEU A 124 -4.90 -13.26 -1.67
N ARG A 125 -3.99 -13.47 -2.64
CA ARG A 125 -4.06 -12.82 -3.96
C ARG A 125 -5.40 -13.12 -4.64
N ARG A 126 -5.88 -14.37 -4.57
CA ARG A 126 -7.18 -14.78 -5.13
C ARG A 126 -8.34 -14.08 -4.41
N LEU A 127 -8.30 -13.98 -3.08
CA LEU A 127 -9.34 -13.33 -2.28
C LEU A 127 -9.43 -11.83 -2.58
N PHE A 128 -8.29 -11.13 -2.58
CA PHE A 128 -8.22 -9.70 -2.89
C PHE A 128 -8.64 -9.39 -4.33
N GLY A 129 -8.27 -10.26 -5.29
CA GLY A 129 -8.66 -10.13 -6.69
C GLY A 129 -10.07 -10.64 -7.01
N SER A 130 -10.87 -11.03 -6.01
CA SER A 130 -12.21 -11.56 -6.24
C SER A 130 -13.21 -10.47 -6.63
N ARG A 131 -14.17 -10.81 -7.50
CA ARG A 131 -15.26 -9.90 -7.88
C ARG A 131 -16.11 -9.44 -6.68
N ALA A 132 -16.25 -10.31 -5.67
CA ALA A 132 -16.92 -9.96 -4.42
C ALA A 132 -16.18 -8.83 -3.70
N MET A 133 -14.84 -8.93 -3.59
CA MET A 133 -14.00 -7.90 -2.97
C MET A 133 -14.03 -6.59 -3.76
N GLU A 134 -13.96 -6.66 -5.09
CA GLU A 134 -14.08 -5.49 -5.95
C GLU A 134 -15.42 -4.75 -5.74
N LYS A 135 -16.54 -5.47 -5.70
CA LYS A 135 -17.86 -4.87 -5.44
C LYS A 135 -17.93 -4.26 -4.05
N TYR A 136 -17.42 -4.96 -3.04
CA TYR A 136 -17.44 -4.51 -1.65
C TYR A 136 -16.65 -3.20 -1.46
N ARG A 137 -15.41 -3.15 -1.94
CA ARG A 137 -14.54 -1.95 -1.87
C ARG A 137 -15.11 -0.73 -2.59
N ASN A 138 -15.86 -0.95 -3.67
CA ASN A 138 -16.50 0.11 -4.44
C ASN A 138 -17.86 0.55 -3.87
N GLY A 139 -18.24 0.13 -2.66
CA GLY A 139 -19.54 0.45 -2.06
C GLY A 139 -20.74 -0.21 -2.74
N ARG A 140 -20.49 -1.17 -3.65
CA ARG A 140 -21.51 -1.95 -4.38
C ARG A 140 -21.82 -3.27 -3.68
N ALA A 141 -21.72 -3.32 -2.35
CA ALA A 141 -22.09 -4.50 -1.57
C ALA A 141 -23.56 -4.90 -1.81
N GLY A 142 -24.43 -3.93 -2.10
CA GLY A 142 -25.82 -4.12 -2.55
C GLY A 142 -25.97 -5.04 -3.77
N ASP A 143 -24.97 -5.11 -4.65
CA ASP A 143 -25.00 -5.88 -5.91
C ASP A 143 -24.34 -7.27 -5.79
N LEU A 144 -23.96 -7.67 -4.58
CA LEU A 144 -23.41 -9.01 -4.33
C LEU A 144 -24.46 -10.07 -4.62
N THR A 145 -24.05 -11.12 -5.33
CA THR A 145 -24.87 -12.29 -5.62
C THR A 145 -24.33 -13.52 -4.90
N PHE A 146 -25.17 -14.55 -4.74
CA PHE A 146 -24.72 -15.81 -4.13
C PHE A 146 -23.60 -16.48 -4.94
N PHE A 147 -23.54 -16.25 -6.26
CA PHE A 147 -22.45 -16.73 -7.10
C PHE A 147 -21.13 -16.02 -6.77
N ASP A 148 -21.16 -14.72 -6.48
CA ASP A 148 -19.98 -13.99 -6.00
C ASP A 148 -19.49 -14.56 -4.66
N ALA A 149 -20.42 -14.90 -3.75
CA ALA A 149 -20.11 -15.53 -2.46
C ALA A 149 -19.46 -16.92 -2.64
N CYS A 150 -20.05 -17.76 -3.49
CA CYS A 150 -19.51 -19.07 -3.82
C CYS A 150 -18.08 -18.98 -4.38
N ALA A 151 -17.86 -18.08 -5.34
CA ALA A 151 -16.54 -17.85 -5.92
C ALA A 151 -15.53 -17.33 -4.89
N PHE A 152 -15.95 -16.43 -3.99
CA PHE A 152 -15.11 -15.92 -2.90
C PHE A 152 -14.65 -17.07 -1.99
N TRP A 153 -15.57 -17.92 -1.54
CA TRP A 153 -15.26 -19.07 -0.68
C TRP A 153 -14.59 -20.25 -1.40
N GLY A 154 -14.56 -20.25 -2.73
CA GLY A 154 -14.03 -21.37 -3.52
C GLY A 154 -14.91 -22.62 -3.43
N ILE A 155 -16.24 -22.42 -3.40
CA ILE A 155 -17.27 -23.44 -3.40
C ILE A 155 -18.21 -23.25 -4.60
N SER A 156 -19.12 -24.19 -4.79
CA SER A 156 -20.29 -24.05 -5.67
C SER A 156 -21.61 -24.11 -4.89
N PRO A 157 -22.75 -23.70 -5.50
CA PRO A 157 -24.07 -23.91 -4.91
C PRO A 157 -24.43 -25.39 -4.67
N ARG A 158 -23.66 -26.34 -5.19
CA ARG A 158 -23.86 -27.79 -5.02
C ARG A 158 -22.93 -28.44 -3.99
N SER A 159 -22.05 -27.65 -3.36
CA SER A 159 -21.07 -28.17 -2.40
C SER A 159 -21.76 -28.85 -1.22
N SER A 160 -21.08 -29.82 -0.62
CA SER A 160 -21.58 -30.48 0.58
C SER A 160 -21.28 -29.66 1.84
N ALA A 161 -21.95 -29.99 2.94
CA ALA A 161 -21.71 -29.36 4.23
C ALA A 161 -20.24 -29.51 4.68
N ASN A 162 -19.60 -30.63 4.36
CA ASN A 162 -18.21 -30.89 4.69
C ASN A 162 -17.25 -30.00 3.88
N GLU A 163 -17.48 -29.88 2.57
CA GLU A 163 -16.69 -29.00 1.70
C GLU A 163 -16.81 -27.54 2.15
N PHE A 164 -18.04 -27.09 2.43
CA PHE A 164 -18.29 -25.74 2.91
C PHE A 164 -17.54 -25.44 4.22
N LYS A 165 -17.71 -26.30 5.24
CA LYS A 165 -17.03 -26.15 6.54
C LYS A 165 -15.51 -26.15 6.39
N GLY A 166 -14.97 -27.04 5.55
CA GLY A 166 -13.54 -27.10 5.26
C GLY A 166 -13.02 -25.81 4.62
N ARG A 167 -13.77 -25.21 3.70
CA ARG A 167 -13.41 -23.93 3.06
C ARG A 167 -13.48 -22.75 4.04
N MET A 168 -14.46 -22.71 4.93
CA MET A 168 -14.53 -21.68 5.98
C MET A 168 -13.32 -21.76 6.91
N ALA A 169 -13.05 -22.95 7.45
CA ALA A 169 -11.91 -23.17 8.35
C ALA A 169 -10.57 -22.84 7.67
N ASN A 170 -10.43 -23.14 6.38
CA ASN A 170 -9.24 -22.77 5.61
C ASN A 170 -9.10 -21.25 5.46
N LEU A 171 -10.19 -20.53 5.19
CA LEU A 171 -10.19 -19.06 5.10
C LEU A 171 -9.79 -18.43 6.43
N ASP A 172 -10.36 -18.89 7.54
CA ASP A 172 -9.99 -18.42 8.88
C ASP A 172 -8.51 -18.70 9.20
N GLY A 173 -8.03 -19.89 8.81
CA GLY A 173 -6.63 -20.27 8.93
C GLY A 173 -5.68 -19.35 8.16
N ILE A 174 -6.02 -19.06 6.89
CA ILE A 174 -5.27 -18.13 6.02
C ILE A 174 -5.20 -16.74 6.65
N LEU A 175 -6.34 -16.17 7.06
CA LEU A 175 -6.39 -14.85 7.69
C LEU A 175 -5.60 -14.82 9.01
N GLY A 176 -5.68 -15.88 9.82
CA GLY A 176 -4.94 -16.00 11.06
C GLY A 176 -3.42 -16.07 10.85
N VAL A 177 -2.95 -16.84 9.87
CA VAL A 177 -1.52 -16.89 9.49
C VAL A 177 -1.08 -15.52 8.97
N ALA A 178 -1.87 -14.89 8.10
CA ALA A 178 -1.56 -13.58 7.54
C ALA A 178 -1.43 -12.50 8.62
N ARG A 179 -2.39 -12.41 9.54
CA ARG A 179 -2.36 -11.44 10.65
C ARG A 179 -1.11 -11.61 11.52
N ARG A 180 -0.72 -12.85 11.84
CA ARG A 180 0.50 -13.13 12.62
C ARG A 180 1.78 -12.71 11.87
N ALA A 181 1.83 -12.93 10.56
CA ALA A 181 2.99 -12.58 9.75
C ALA A 181 3.15 -11.07 9.56
N ILE A 182 2.05 -10.33 9.50
CA ILE A 182 2.04 -8.89 9.23
C ILE A 182 2.45 -8.04 10.44
N GLN A 183 2.21 -8.52 11.68
CA GLN A 183 2.61 -7.86 12.93
C GLN A 183 2.26 -6.36 13.03
N GLY A 184 1.21 -5.90 12.32
CA GLY A 184 0.79 -4.49 12.30
C GLY A 184 1.53 -3.57 11.31
N LYS A 185 2.40 -4.13 10.44
CA LYS A 185 3.08 -3.37 9.37
C LYS A 185 2.32 -3.50 8.04
N ALA A 186 2.60 -2.66 7.06
CA ALA A 186 2.23 -2.98 5.68
C ALA A 186 3.25 -3.98 5.12
N VAL A 187 2.82 -4.92 4.30
CA VAL A 187 3.69 -5.93 3.66
C VAL A 187 3.39 -6.06 2.17
N THR A 188 4.36 -6.55 1.41
CA THR A 188 4.13 -6.99 0.02
C THR A 188 4.26 -8.49 -0.09
N PHE A 189 3.59 -9.03 -1.08
CA PHE A 189 3.82 -10.38 -1.56
C PHE A 189 5.27 -10.57 -2.06
N GLU A 190 5.85 -11.76 -1.87
CA GLU A 190 7.29 -12.03 -2.10
C GLU A 190 7.75 -11.73 -3.54
N HIS A 191 6.84 -11.81 -4.51
CA HIS A 191 7.10 -11.63 -5.94
C HIS A 191 6.58 -10.31 -6.53
N GLY A 192 6.33 -9.31 -5.67
CA GLY A 192 5.75 -8.02 -6.08
C GLY A 192 4.22 -8.07 -6.20
N GLY A 193 3.61 -6.89 -6.06
CA GLY A 193 2.16 -6.67 -6.01
C GLY A 193 1.83 -5.44 -5.17
N ASP A 194 0.53 -5.12 -5.08
CA ASP A 194 0.07 -4.05 -4.19
C ASP A 194 0.41 -4.38 -2.73
N ALA A 195 0.88 -3.38 -1.99
CA ALA A 195 1.09 -3.52 -0.56
C ALA A 195 -0.28 -3.72 0.14
N PHE A 196 -0.33 -4.63 1.10
CA PHE A 196 -1.50 -4.89 1.91
C PHE A 196 -1.11 -4.93 3.38
N GLY A 197 -2.03 -4.53 4.26
CA GLY A 197 -1.82 -4.47 5.70
C GLY A 197 -2.92 -5.15 6.49
N VAL A 198 -2.94 -4.91 7.80
CA VAL A 198 -3.98 -5.45 8.69
C VAL A 198 -5.37 -4.94 8.29
N SER A 199 -5.49 -3.69 7.85
CA SER A 199 -6.75 -3.12 7.37
C SER A 199 -7.33 -3.88 6.18
N ASP A 200 -6.50 -4.32 5.24
CA ASP A 200 -6.94 -5.13 4.10
C ASP A 200 -7.45 -6.51 4.55
N LEU A 201 -6.83 -7.11 5.57
CA LEU A 201 -7.31 -8.35 6.16
C LEU A 201 -8.61 -8.14 6.94
N ASP A 202 -8.78 -6.98 7.57
CA ASP A 202 -10.04 -6.59 8.22
C ASP A 202 -11.16 -6.46 7.20
N GLU A 203 -10.91 -5.84 6.04
CA GLU A 203 -11.88 -5.78 4.94
C GLU A 203 -12.27 -7.17 4.43
N LEU A 204 -11.31 -8.10 4.26
CA LEU A 204 -11.61 -9.48 3.87
C LEU A 204 -12.49 -10.19 4.90
N SER A 205 -12.21 -9.95 6.20
CA SER A 205 -12.98 -10.52 7.30
C SER A 205 -14.41 -9.95 7.33
N ALA A 206 -14.54 -8.63 7.16
CA ALA A 206 -15.83 -7.95 7.10
C ALA A 206 -16.67 -8.39 5.88
N LEU A 207 -16.04 -8.56 4.72
CA LEU A 207 -16.72 -9.12 3.54
C LEU A 207 -17.17 -10.57 3.80
N HIS A 208 -16.33 -11.40 4.41
CA HIS A 208 -16.69 -12.76 4.75
C HIS A 208 -17.95 -12.82 5.64
N GLU A 209 -17.99 -12.01 6.70
CA GLU A 209 -19.15 -11.90 7.60
C GLU A 209 -20.39 -11.38 6.88
N GLU A 210 -20.23 -10.36 6.02
CA GLU A 210 -21.32 -9.79 5.24
C GLU A 210 -21.92 -10.82 4.27
N LEU A 211 -21.10 -11.63 3.60
CA LEU A 211 -21.58 -12.69 2.71
C LEU A 211 -22.33 -13.78 3.49
N LEU A 212 -21.84 -14.18 4.66
CA LEU A 212 -22.54 -15.15 5.52
C LEU A 212 -23.88 -14.61 6.01
N ARG A 213 -23.92 -13.34 6.42
CA ARG A 213 -25.13 -12.68 6.89
C ARG A 213 -26.16 -12.52 5.77
N ARG A 214 -25.72 -12.08 4.59
CA ARG A 214 -26.58 -11.78 3.44
C ARG A 214 -27.16 -13.02 2.79
N PHE A 215 -26.35 -14.07 2.63
CA PHE A 215 -26.75 -15.32 1.99
C PHE A 215 -26.98 -16.44 3.00
N HIS A 216 -27.49 -16.06 4.18
CA HIS A 216 -27.72 -16.98 5.28
C HIS A 216 -28.56 -18.18 4.85
N ASP A 217 -29.65 -17.96 4.12
CA ASP A 217 -30.58 -19.03 3.76
C ASP A 217 -29.96 -20.02 2.78
N GLU A 218 -29.21 -19.55 1.78
CA GLU A 218 -28.48 -20.41 0.86
C GLU A 218 -27.36 -21.18 1.57
N VAL A 219 -26.66 -20.53 2.50
CA VAL A 219 -25.63 -21.17 3.34
C VAL A 219 -26.25 -22.26 4.23
N GLN A 220 -27.44 -22.04 4.78
CA GLN A 220 -28.18 -23.05 5.55
C GLN A 220 -28.55 -24.26 4.70
N VAL A 221 -28.93 -24.05 3.43
CA VAL A 221 -29.22 -25.14 2.49
C VAL A 221 -27.98 -26.00 2.25
N ILE A 222 -26.82 -25.38 1.98
CA ILE A 222 -25.55 -26.10 1.82
C ILE A 222 -25.16 -26.84 3.10
N SER A 223 -25.31 -26.18 4.25
CA SER A 223 -24.93 -26.73 5.56
C SER A 223 -25.75 -27.95 5.98
N LYS A 224 -26.95 -28.12 5.43
CA LYS A 224 -27.83 -29.29 5.65
C LYS A 224 -27.65 -30.41 4.63
N ARG A 225 -26.87 -30.19 3.55
CA ARG A 225 -26.51 -31.24 2.61
C ARG A 225 -25.40 -32.09 3.20
N THR A 226 -25.80 -33.00 4.07
CA THR A 226 -24.96 -34.11 4.50
C THR A 226 -24.72 -35.01 3.29
N ASP A 227 -23.48 -35.43 3.06
CA ASP A 227 -23.13 -36.43 2.06
C ASP A 227 -23.73 -37.79 2.47
N GLU A 228 -25.04 -37.97 2.29
CA GLU A 228 -25.64 -39.31 2.24
C GLU A 228 -25.26 -39.93 0.89
N ARG A 229 -24.03 -40.47 0.84
CA ARG A 229 -23.78 -41.63 -0.04
C ARG A 229 -24.34 -42.85 0.69
N ALA A 230 -25.62 -43.12 0.46
CA ALA A 230 -26.18 -44.47 0.53
C ALA A 230 -26.10 -45.08 -0.87
#